data_AF-A0A7K1GGV2-F1
#
_entry.id   AF-A0A7K1GGV2-F1
#
_cell.length_a   1.000
_cell.length_b   1.000
_cell.length_c   1.000
_cell.angle_alpha   90.00
_cell.angle_beta   90.00
_cell.angle_gamma   90.00
#
_symmetry.space_group_name_H-M   'P 1'
#
loop_
_entity.id
_entity.type
_entity.pdbx_description
1 polymer ?
#
loop_
_entity_poly.entity_id
_entity_poly.type
_entity_poly.pdbx_seq_one_letter_code
_entity_poly.pdbx_strand_id
1 'polypeptide(L)' 'MNTAFIIIDVQNVLVETGFQTKSLLEKISYLQNQARSKNIEIIYVQHIENSEAQTSEDWQLSALLNRKPAEKVFQK' A
#
# COMPACT_ATOMS: atom_id res chain seq x y z
N MET A 1 8.60 16.83 -15.05
CA MET A 1 9.18 15.62 -14.42
C MET A 1 8.01 14.79 -13.95
N ASN A 2 7.91 13.52 -14.36
CA ASN A 2 6.81 12.64 -13.97
C ASN A 2 7.25 11.84 -12.75
N THR A 3 6.51 11.97 -11.66
CA THR A 3 6.81 11.34 -10.37
C THR A 3 5.57 10.59 -9.90
N ALA A 4 5.77 9.40 -9.32
CA ALA A 4 4.75 8.64 -8.63
C ALA A 4 5.29 8.14 -7.29
N PHE A 5 4.41 7.97 -6.31
CA PHE A 5 4.72 7.30 -5.06
C PHE A 5 4.22 5.86 -5.12
N ILE A 6 5.15 4.92 -5.16
CA ILE A 6 4.85 3.49 -5.29
C ILE A 6 4.99 2.84 -3.91
N ILE A 7 3.95 2.14 -3.46
CA ILE A 7 3.88 1.39 -2.21
C ILE A 7 3.78 -0.10 -2.56
N ILE A 8 4.72 -0.90 -2.09
CA ILE A 8 4.88 -2.30 -2.52
C ILE A 8 4.65 -3.23 -1.33
N ASP A 9 3.78 -4.23 -1.51
CA ASP A 9 3.58 -5.38 -0.63
C ASP A 9 3.27 -5.01 0.83
N VAL A 10 2.54 -3.90 1.05
CA VAL A 10 2.05 -3.54 2.39
C VAL A 10 0.70 -4.22 2.66
N GLN A 11 0.74 -5.55 2.68
CA GLN A 11 -0.39 -6.46 2.93
C GLN A 11 -0.47 -6.79 4.43
N ASN A 12 -1.66 -7.15 4.93
CA ASN A 12 -1.89 -7.37 6.36
C ASN A 12 -0.89 -8.33 7.01
N VAL A 13 -0.64 -9.48 6.39
CA VAL A 13 0.30 -10.49 6.90
C VAL A 13 1.74 -9.97 7.07
N LEU A 14 2.18 -9.07 6.19
CA LEU A 14 3.53 -8.49 6.23
C LEU A 14 3.61 -7.33 7.23
N VAL A 15 2.51 -6.61 7.41
CA VAL A 15 2.39 -5.53 8.39
C VAL A 15 2.44 -6.08 9.82
N GLU A 16 1.71 -7.16 10.10
CA GLU A 16 1.61 -7.75 11.44
C GLU A 16 2.95 -8.28 11.98
N THR A 17 3.81 -8.76 11.09
CA THR A 17 5.09 -9.41 11.44
C THR A 17 6.32 -8.54 11.16
N GLY A 18 6.13 -7.39 10.53
CA GLY A 18 7.22 -6.52 10.09
C GLY A 18 8.01 -5.83 11.21
N PHE A 19 9.28 -5.57 10.96
CA PHE A 19 10.12 -4.77 11.85
C PHE A 19 9.69 -3.30 11.82
N GLN A 20 9.45 -2.72 13.01
CA GLN A 20 9.07 -1.31 13.16
C GLN A 20 7.86 -0.87 12.30
N THR A 21 6.93 -1.79 12.03
CA THR A 21 5.76 -1.56 11.17
C THR A 21 5.03 -0.26 11.49
N LYS A 22 4.77 0.04 12.77
CA LYS A 22 4.08 1.27 13.16
C LYS A 22 4.79 2.53 12.64
N SER A 23 6.11 2.62 12.83
CA SER A 23 6.90 3.77 12.36
C SER A 23 6.97 3.84 10.83
N LEU A 24 7.04 2.68 10.17
CA LEU A 24 6.97 2.60 8.70
C LEU A 24 5.63 3.15 8.18
N LEU A 25 4.51 2.70 8.75
CA LEU A 25 3.18 3.14 8.36
C LEU A 25 2.94 4.63 8.60
N GLU A 26 3.47 5.17 9.70
CA GLU A 26 3.44 6.62 9.96
C GLU A 26 4.16 7.40 8.86
N LYS A 27 5.34 6.93 8.41
CA LYS A 27 6.09 7.55 7.30
C LYS A 27 5.37 7.41 5.95
N ILE A 28 4.77 6.25 5.68
CA ILE A 28 3.96 6.05 4.48
C ILE A 28 2.77 7.01 4.48
N SER A 29 2.04 7.11 5.58
CA SER A 29 0.90 8.04 5.73
C SER A 29 1.31 9.49 5.49
N TYR A 30 2.46 9.91 6.05
CA TYR A 30 3.05 11.22 5.77
C TYR A 30 3.29 11.43 4.27
N LEU A 31 3.96 10.48 3.60
CA LEU A 31 4.26 10.57 2.17
C LEU A 31 3.00 10.53 1.30
N GLN A 32 1.97 9.74 1.66
CA GLN A 32 0.69 9.72 0.95
C GLN A 32 0.01 11.10 1.00
N ASN A 33 0.02 11.74 2.17
CA ASN A 33 -0.55 13.08 2.32
C ASN A 33 0.22 14.13 1.48
N GLN A 34 1.55 14.03 1.46
CA GLN A 34 2.39 14.89 0.62
C GLN A 34 2.19 14.64 -0.88
N ALA A 35 2.00 13.38 -1.29
CA ALA A 35 1.74 13.03 -2.68
C ALA A 35 0.36 13.56 -3.12
N ARG A 36 -0.68 13.33 -2.32
CA ARG A 36 -2.04 13.84 -2.56
C ARG A 36 -2.07 15.37 -2.68
N SER A 37 -1.40 16.09 -1.78
CA SER A 37 -1.38 17.57 -1.80
C SER A 37 -0.67 18.16 -3.02
N LYS A 38 0.23 17.39 -3.64
CA LYS A 38 0.97 17.78 -4.85
C LYS A 38 0.42 17.16 -6.13
N ASN A 39 -0.72 16.48 -6.05
CA ASN A 39 -1.31 15.74 -7.17
C ASN A 39 -0.32 14.73 -7.80
N ILE A 40 0.52 14.13 -6.97
CA ILE A 40 1.43 13.03 -7.35
C ILE A 40 0.64 11.73 -7.29
N GLU A 41 0.77 10.92 -8.34
CA GLU A 41 0.09 9.63 -8.42
C GLU A 41 0.59 8.67 -7.34
N ILE A 42 -0.33 8.01 -6.65
CA ILE A 42 -0.03 6.94 -5.69
C ILE A 42 -0.44 5.61 -6.31
N ILE A 43 0.51 4.68 -6.34
CA ILE A 43 0.35 3.36 -6.94
C ILE A 43 0.68 2.31 -5.88
N TYR A 44 -0.18 1.30 -5.74
CA TYR A 44 0.04 0.16 -4.88
C TYR A 44 0.39 -1.06 -5.73
N VAL A 45 1.34 -1.85 -5.26
CA VAL A 45 1.66 -3.17 -5.80
C VAL A 45 1.39 -4.19 -4.70
N GLN A 46 0.66 -5.24 -5.05
CA GLN A 46 0.21 -6.29 -4.14
C GLN A 46 0.66 -7.64 -4.69
N HIS A 47 1.38 -8.42 -3.87
CA HIS A 47 1.83 -9.74 -4.25
C HIS A 47 0.68 -10.74 -4.23
N ILE A 48 0.53 -11.56 -5.28
CA ILE A 48 -0.45 -12.64 -5.36
C ILE A 48 0.18 -13.93 -5.88
N GLU A 49 0.21 -14.96 -5.05
CA GLU A 49 0.71 -16.29 -5.46
C GLU A 49 -0.30 -17.04 -6.34
N ASN A 50 -1.59 -16.92 -6.01
CA ASN A 50 -2.69 -17.58 -6.73
C ASN A 50 -3.99 -16.78 -6.60
N SER A 51 -4.94 -17.03 -7.49
CA SER A 51 -6.22 -16.30 -7.52
C SER A 51 -7.07 -16.50 -6.26
N GLU A 52 -6.95 -17.64 -5.59
CA GLU A 52 -7.72 -17.92 -4.36
C GLU A 52 -7.32 -16.99 -3.20
N ALA A 53 -6.08 -16.47 -3.20
CA ALA A 53 -5.60 -15.55 -2.17
C ALA A 53 -6.43 -14.24 -2.10
N GLN A 54 -7.15 -13.85 -3.16
CA GLN A 54 -7.91 -12.59 -3.19
C GLN A 54 -9.03 -12.51 -2.15
N THR A 55 -9.54 -13.65 -1.68
CA THR A 55 -10.56 -13.69 -0.63
C THR A 55 -9.99 -13.63 0.78
N SER A 56 -8.67 -13.73 0.92
CA SER A 56 -7.99 -13.74 2.22
C SER A 56 -7.83 -12.32 2.77
N GLU A 57 -8.12 -12.13 4.06
CA GLU A 57 -7.85 -10.89 4.78
C GLU A 57 -6.34 -10.62 4.88
N ASP A 58 -5.54 -11.66 5.11
CA ASP A 58 -4.08 -11.60 5.18
C ASP A 58 -3.46 -11.04 3.90
N TRP A 59 -4.07 -11.38 2.77
CA TRP A 59 -3.63 -10.94 1.46
C TRP A 59 -3.98 -9.47 1.19
N GLN A 60 -5.06 -8.93 1.75
CA GLN A 60 -5.49 -7.56 1.48
C GLN A 60 -4.39 -6.54 1.84
N LEU A 61 -4.33 -5.45 1.07
CA LEU A 61 -3.57 -4.27 1.48
C LEU A 61 -4.02 -3.80 2.86
N SER A 62 -3.07 -3.39 3.69
CA SER A 62 -3.39 -2.97 5.04
C SER A 62 -4.33 -1.77 5.07
N ALA A 63 -5.40 -1.87 5.86
CA ALA A 63 -6.36 -0.77 6.05
C ALA A 63 -5.67 0.51 6.58
N LEU A 64 -4.52 0.36 7.25
CA LEU A 64 -3.71 1.47 7.77
C LEU A 64 -3.11 2.34 6.67
N LEU A 65 -3.06 1.86 5.42
CA LEU A 65 -2.69 2.68 4.27
C LEU A 65 -3.74 3.74 3.94
N ASN A 66 -5.00 3.62 4.40
CA ASN A 66 -6.07 4.58 4.08
C ASN A 66 -6.12 4.91 2.56
N ARG A 67 -6.06 3.86 1.74
CA ARG A 67 -6.08 3.96 0.27
C ARG A 67 -7.37 4.65 -0.18
N LYS A 68 -7.27 5.57 -1.14
CA LYS A 68 -8.45 6.15 -1.79
C LYS A 68 -8.91 5.25 -2.95
N PRO A 69 -10.22 5.10 -3.20
CA PRO A 69 -10.73 4.21 -4.25
C PRO A 69 -10.14 4.47 -5.64
N ALA A 70 -9.82 5.73 -5.97
CA ALA A 70 -9.23 6.13 -7.25
C ALA A 70 -7.72 5.83 -7.40
N GLU A 71 -7.03 5.49 -6.31
CA GLU A 71 -5.60 5.17 -6.36
C GLU A 71 -5.39 3.76 -6.91
N LYS A 72 -4.44 3.61 -7.85
CA LYS A 72 -4.26 2.39 -8.65
C LYS A 72 -3.64 1.26 -7.83
N VAL A 73 -4.10 0.03 -8.08
CA VAL A 73 -3.53 -1.19 -7.50
C VAL A 73 -3.16 -2.13 -8.64
N PHE A 74 -1.94 -2.65 -8.62
CA PHE A 74 -1.46 -3.68 -9.52
C PHE A 74 -1.10 -4.92 -8.73
N GLN A 75 -1.38 -6.08 -9.31
CA GLN A 75 -1.00 -7.37 -8.75
C GLN A 75 0.27 -7.88 -9.45
N LYS A 76 1.18 -8.50 -8.68
CA LYS A 76 2.39 -9.14 -9.19
C LYS A 76 2.52 -10.57 -8.70
#